data_AF-A0A1Q7GV05-F1
#
_entry.id   AF-A0A1Q7GV05-F1
#
_cell.length_a   1.000
_cell.length_b   1.000
_cell.length_c   1.000
_cell.angle_alpha   90.00
_cell.angle_beta   90.00
_cell.angle_gamma   90.00
#
_symmetry.space_group_name_H-M   'P 1'
#
loop_
_entity.id
_entity.type
_entity.pdbx_description
1 polymer ?
#
loop_
_entity_poly.entity_id
_entity_poly.type
_entity_poly.pdbx_seq_one_letter_code
_entity_poly.pdbx_strand_id
1 'polypeptide(L)'
;MTERRSFLSRLGAAAVFGLGASSVQAQTSSGFRPAREKLDDWLDGLPGKHRMFFDATSPLGAQEAAMFANNFFTANKNGYGLGDADLAVVIGFRHNAIAFAFDDAIWAKYGAALSENAKFVDPRTLQAPTANLRREAYEALAKRGVHFAVCDMSAHRIAGVIARKADKTMEDVYKELVPPAVGGSVAHFVPAGIVAVNRCQERGYSIAYVG
;
A
#
# COMPACT_ATOMS: atom_id res chain seq x y z
N MET A 1 31.17 15.68 -8.42
CA MET A 1 29.73 15.95 -8.33
C MET A 1 29.41 17.23 -9.10
N THR A 2 29.44 17.24 -10.44
CA THR A 2 28.96 18.39 -11.26
C THR A 2 28.82 18.06 -12.76
N GLU A 3 27.97 17.11 -13.15
CA GLU A 3 27.68 16.85 -14.59
C GLU A 3 26.20 17.03 -14.96
N ARG A 4 25.51 17.99 -14.33
CA ARG A 4 24.11 18.32 -14.67
C ARG A 4 23.85 19.80 -14.92
N ARG A 5 24.85 20.54 -15.40
CA ARG A 5 24.70 21.98 -15.69
C ARG A 5 25.14 22.44 -17.08
N SER A 6 25.42 21.54 -18.03
CA SER A 6 25.91 21.96 -19.36
C SER A 6 24.94 21.78 -20.53
N PHE A 7 23.67 21.41 -20.32
CA PHE A 7 22.78 21.08 -21.44
C PHE A 7 22.00 22.26 -22.06
N LEU A 8 22.18 23.50 -21.61
CA LEU A 8 21.36 24.64 -22.10
C LEU A 8 22.13 25.77 -22.80
N SER A 9 23.39 25.57 -23.21
CA SER A 9 24.19 26.66 -23.82
C SER A 9 24.39 26.60 -25.34
N ARG A 10 23.54 25.91 -26.11
CA ARG A 10 23.66 25.90 -27.57
C ARG A 10 22.35 26.18 -28.31
N LEU A 11 21.79 27.38 -28.08
CA LEU A 11 20.95 28.06 -29.07
C LEU A 11 21.83 29.12 -29.74
N GLY A 12 22.62 28.69 -30.72
CA GLY A 12 23.28 29.59 -31.65
C GLY A 12 22.28 30.01 -32.72
N ALA A 13 21.96 31.29 -32.77
CA ALA A 13 21.21 31.88 -33.87
C ALA A 13 22.08 31.86 -35.14
N ALA A 14 21.60 31.19 -36.19
CA ALA A 14 22.13 31.34 -37.55
C ALA A 14 20.96 31.32 -38.54
N ALA A 15 20.69 32.47 -39.13
CA ALA A 15 19.82 32.60 -40.29
C ALA A 15 20.64 32.35 -41.55
N VAL A 16 20.31 31.30 -42.32
CA VAL A 16 20.76 31.10 -43.71
C VAL A 16 19.60 30.50 -44.51
N PHE A 17 19.21 31.20 -45.57
CA PHE A 17 18.26 30.76 -46.60
C PHE A 17 18.82 29.56 -47.38
N GLY A 18 18.02 28.50 -47.58
CA GLY A 18 18.40 27.41 -48.48
C GLY A 18 17.47 26.18 -48.39
N LEU A 19 16.73 25.95 -49.48
CA LEU A 19 15.80 24.86 -49.78
C LEU A 19 16.14 23.48 -49.16
N GLY A 20 15.18 22.97 -48.39
CA GLY A 20 15.19 21.60 -47.86
C GLY A 20 14.49 21.56 -46.51
N ALA A 21 13.15 21.53 -46.51
CA ALA A 21 12.38 21.28 -45.29
C ALA A 21 12.61 19.84 -44.85
N SER A 22 13.74 19.58 -44.19
CA SER A 22 13.92 18.40 -43.37
C SER A 22 12.91 18.53 -42.25
N SER A 23 11.79 17.81 -42.34
CA SER A 23 10.89 17.64 -41.22
C SER A 23 11.72 17.09 -40.07
N VAL A 24 12.02 17.94 -39.08
CA VAL A 24 12.52 17.46 -37.79
C VAL A 24 11.34 16.73 -37.18
N GLN A 25 11.22 15.45 -37.53
CA GLN A 25 10.27 14.55 -36.91
C GLN A 25 10.75 14.42 -35.47
N ALA A 26 10.16 15.19 -34.56
CA ALA A 26 10.34 14.97 -33.14
C ALA A 26 10.00 13.50 -32.90
N GLN A 27 11.02 12.68 -32.59
CA GLN A 27 10.80 11.34 -32.09
C GLN A 27 10.11 11.52 -30.74
N THR A 28 8.78 11.50 -30.74
CA THR A 28 8.02 11.19 -29.53
C THR A 28 8.45 9.78 -29.18
N SER A 29 9.46 9.64 -28.31
CA SER A 29 9.64 8.39 -27.61
C SER A 29 8.29 8.11 -26.97
N SER A 30 7.61 7.05 -27.42
CA SER A 30 6.48 6.54 -26.68
C SER A 30 7.05 6.05 -25.36
N GLY A 31 7.12 6.95 -24.37
CA GLY A 31 7.64 6.64 -23.05
C GLY A 31 6.90 5.42 -22.51
N PHE A 32 7.56 4.67 -21.62
CA PHE A 32 6.93 3.54 -20.94
C PHE A 32 5.58 3.97 -20.36
N ARG A 33 4.53 3.25 -20.75
CA ARG A 33 3.18 3.39 -20.19
C ARG A 33 2.78 2.03 -19.62
N PRO A 34 2.53 1.93 -18.31
CA PRO A 34 2.09 0.68 -17.71
C PRO A 34 0.73 0.27 -18.27
N ALA A 35 0.55 -1.04 -18.49
CA ALA A 35 -0.76 -1.59 -18.80
C ALA A 35 -1.71 -1.45 -17.59
N ARG A 36 -3.00 -1.40 -17.86
CA ARG A 36 -4.03 -1.26 -16.82
C ARG A 36 -4.75 -2.59 -16.63
N GLU A 37 -4.58 -3.15 -15.45
CA GLU A 37 -5.28 -4.35 -15.03
C GLU A 37 -6.58 -4.00 -14.31
N LYS A 38 -7.69 -4.59 -14.75
CA LYS A 38 -9.04 -4.34 -14.22
C LYS A 38 -9.17 -4.66 -12.74
N LEU A 39 -8.40 -5.65 -12.26
CA LEU A 39 -8.40 -6.03 -10.85
C LEU A 39 -7.96 -4.87 -9.93
N ASP A 40 -7.18 -3.92 -10.46
CA ASP A 40 -6.62 -2.80 -9.71
C ASP A 40 -7.38 -1.48 -9.95
N ASP A 41 -8.50 -1.48 -10.67
CA ASP A 41 -9.27 -0.26 -10.99
C ASP A 41 -9.88 0.41 -9.76
N TRP A 42 -10.04 -0.33 -8.65
CA TRP A 42 -10.47 0.24 -7.38
C TRP A 42 -9.54 1.35 -6.89
N LEU A 43 -8.24 1.29 -7.22
CA LEU A 43 -7.28 2.34 -6.90
C LEU A 43 -7.67 3.67 -7.57
N ASP A 44 -8.21 3.65 -8.78
CA ASP A 44 -8.65 4.85 -9.50
C ASP A 44 -9.95 5.44 -8.95
N GLY A 45 -10.74 4.64 -8.25
CA GLY A 45 -11.99 5.08 -7.62
C GLY A 45 -11.78 5.91 -6.35
N LEU A 46 -10.58 5.93 -5.76
CA LEU A 46 -10.29 6.73 -4.58
C LEU A 46 -10.14 8.21 -4.97
N PRO A 47 -11.00 9.11 -4.46
CA PRO A 47 -10.87 10.53 -4.72
C PRO A 47 -9.63 11.09 -4.01
N GLY A 48 -8.95 12.05 -4.64
CA GLY A 48 -7.89 12.81 -3.98
C GLY A 48 -7.03 13.64 -4.93
N LYS A 49 -6.58 14.79 -4.43
CA LYS A 49 -5.54 15.64 -5.03
C LYS A 49 -4.14 15.07 -4.78
N HIS A 50 -3.95 14.41 -3.64
CA HIS A 50 -2.70 13.70 -3.31
C HIS A 50 -2.98 12.23 -3.08
N ARG A 51 -2.08 11.37 -3.58
CA ARG A 51 -2.21 9.93 -3.53
C ARG A 51 -1.01 9.33 -2.81
N MET A 52 -1.25 8.59 -1.73
CA MET A 52 -0.20 8.00 -0.89
C MET A 52 -0.48 6.53 -0.61
N PHE A 53 0.54 5.69 -0.78
CA PHE A 53 0.51 4.29 -0.38
C PHE A 53 1.57 4.06 0.70
N PHE A 54 1.15 3.53 1.84
CA PHE A 54 2.05 3.10 2.91
C PHE A 54 2.26 1.59 2.82
N ASP A 55 3.47 1.16 2.46
CA ASP A 55 3.86 -0.24 2.28
C ASP A 55 4.35 -0.84 3.61
N ALA A 56 3.46 -1.47 4.38
CA ALA A 56 3.84 -2.16 5.62
C ALA A 56 4.23 -3.61 5.35
N THR A 57 5.41 -4.01 5.84
CA THR A 57 5.97 -5.36 5.68
C THR A 57 6.27 -6.08 7.01
N SER A 58 6.24 -5.34 8.10
CA SER A 58 6.60 -5.79 9.45
C SER A 58 5.51 -5.45 10.48
N PRO A 59 5.53 -6.07 11.67
CA PRO A 59 4.62 -5.71 12.75
C PRO A 59 4.76 -4.25 13.17
N LEU A 60 5.97 -3.73 13.36
CA LEU A 60 6.15 -2.31 13.69
C LEU A 60 5.63 -1.44 12.55
N GLY A 61 5.96 -1.81 11.32
CA GLY A 61 5.52 -1.16 10.11
C GLY A 61 3.99 -1.00 9.98
N ALA A 62 3.24 -2.03 10.35
CA ALA A 62 1.78 -1.98 10.35
C ALA A 62 1.22 -0.95 11.35
N GLN A 63 1.90 -0.71 12.49
CA GLN A 63 1.55 0.37 13.42
C GLN A 63 1.93 1.74 12.84
N GLU A 64 3.16 1.86 12.37
CA GLU A 64 3.70 3.12 11.83
C GLU A 64 2.92 3.58 10.60
N ALA A 65 2.42 2.67 9.76
CA ALA A 65 1.61 3.02 8.59
C ALA A 65 0.32 3.75 8.99
N ALA A 66 -0.35 3.31 10.07
CA ALA A 66 -1.52 4.02 10.60
C ALA A 66 -1.16 5.39 11.19
N MET A 67 -0.02 5.47 11.90
CA MET A 67 0.46 6.73 12.47
C MET A 67 0.84 7.74 11.37
N PHE A 68 1.57 7.30 10.35
CA PHE A 68 1.95 8.13 9.22
C PHE A 68 0.76 8.52 8.36
N ALA A 69 -0.24 7.65 8.17
CA ALA A 69 -1.50 8.03 7.53
C ALA A 69 -2.20 9.16 8.32
N ASN A 70 -2.33 9.02 9.64
CA ASN A 70 -2.91 10.08 10.47
C ASN A 70 -2.13 11.40 10.39
N ASN A 71 -0.79 11.34 10.40
CA ASN A 71 0.07 12.51 10.22
C ASN A 71 -0.13 13.13 8.83
N PHE A 72 -0.24 12.30 7.79
CA PHE A 72 -0.45 12.76 6.41
C PHE A 72 -1.75 13.55 6.30
N PHE A 73 -2.86 13.04 6.85
CA PHE A 73 -4.10 13.82 6.88
C PHE A 73 -3.98 15.09 7.73
N THR A 74 -3.42 14.99 8.94
CA THR A 74 -3.36 16.11 9.89
C THR A 74 -2.50 17.25 9.34
N ALA A 75 -1.34 16.92 8.78
CA ALA A 75 -0.44 17.89 8.19
C ALA A 75 -1.05 18.54 6.95
N ASN A 76 -1.76 17.79 6.10
CA ASN A 76 -2.44 18.35 4.92
C ASN A 76 -3.60 19.27 5.31
N LYS A 77 -4.39 18.90 6.32
CA LYS A 77 -5.45 19.77 6.85
C LYS A 77 -4.88 21.07 7.40
N ASN A 78 -3.89 20.99 8.27
CA ASN A 78 -3.37 22.15 8.99
C ASN A 78 -2.46 23.02 8.12
N GLY A 79 -1.69 22.42 7.21
CA GLY A 79 -0.72 23.13 6.37
C GLY A 79 -1.28 23.63 5.04
N TYR A 80 -2.26 22.91 4.47
CA TYR A 80 -2.78 23.19 3.12
C TYR A 80 -4.31 23.34 3.06
N GLY A 81 -5.02 23.19 4.18
CA GLY A 81 -6.49 23.30 4.21
C GLY A 81 -7.22 22.17 3.48
N LEU A 82 -6.55 21.05 3.22
CA LEU A 82 -7.11 19.91 2.49
C LEU A 82 -7.94 19.01 3.42
N GLY A 83 -9.12 18.62 2.95
CA GLY A 83 -9.99 17.68 3.66
C GLY A 83 -9.61 16.22 3.43
N ASP A 84 -10.23 15.30 4.17
CA ASP A 84 -9.94 13.87 4.03
C ASP A 84 -10.21 13.36 2.59
N ALA A 85 -11.27 13.84 1.93
CA ALA A 85 -11.59 13.49 0.54
C ALA A 85 -10.60 14.06 -0.52
N ASP A 86 -9.70 14.96 -0.13
CA ASP A 86 -8.62 15.44 -1.00
C ASP A 86 -7.41 14.49 -0.98
N LEU A 87 -7.41 13.44 -0.16
CA LEU A 87 -6.28 12.55 0.05
C LEU A 87 -6.68 11.09 -0.22
N ALA A 88 -6.24 10.55 -1.36
CA ALA A 88 -6.40 9.13 -1.67
C ALA A 88 -5.30 8.34 -0.96
N VAL A 89 -5.66 7.63 0.12
CA VAL A 89 -4.68 6.93 0.96
C VAL A 89 -4.96 5.43 0.95
N VAL A 90 -3.89 4.65 0.76
CA VAL A 90 -3.93 3.19 0.83
C VAL A 90 -2.86 2.70 1.81
N ILE A 91 -3.20 1.74 2.66
CA ILE A 91 -2.24 1.02 3.50
C ILE A 91 -2.13 -0.43 3.00
N GLY A 92 -0.92 -0.84 2.63
CA GLY A 92 -0.63 -2.21 2.19
C GLY A 92 -0.11 -3.07 3.34
N PHE A 93 -0.66 -4.28 3.50
CA PHE A 93 -0.19 -5.28 4.43
C PHE A 93 0.45 -6.46 3.69
N ARG A 94 1.78 -6.56 3.69
CA ARG A 94 2.52 -7.69 3.12
C ARG A 94 3.54 -8.28 4.10
N HIS A 95 4.15 -9.41 3.74
CA HIS A 95 5.09 -10.14 4.60
C HIS A 95 4.52 -10.40 5.99
N ASN A 96 5.13 -9.87 7.05
CA ASN A 96 4.71 -10.09 8.43
C ASN A 96 3.68 -9.06 8.92
N ALA A 97 3.47 -7.97 8.17
CA ALA A 97 2.37 -7.04 8.45
C ALA A 97 0.99 -7.68 8.22
N ILE A 98 0.92 -8.77 7.42
CA ILE A 98 -0.34 -9.47 7.10
C ILE A 98 -1.14 -9.88 8.34
N ALA A 99 -0.47 -10.19 9.46
CA ALA A 99 -1.16 -10.58 10.70
C ALA A 99 -2.15 -9.52 11.19
N PHE A 100 -1.89 -8.24 10.87
CA PHE A 100 -2.69 -7.11 11.32
C PHE A 100 -3.74 -6.68 10.30
N ALA A 101 -3.81 -7.36 9.15
CA ALA A 101 -4.89 -7.20 8.20
C ALA A 101 -6.17 -7.94 8.63
N PHE A 102 -6.10 -8.86 9.60
CA PHE A 102 -7.23 -9.67 10.06
C PHE A 102 -7.88 -9.08 11.32
N ASP A 103 -9.18 -9.26 11.46
CA ASP A 103 -9.96 -8.75 12.60
C ASP A 103 -9.77 -9.55 13.90
N ASP A 104 -10.54 -9.18 14.92
CA ASP A 104 -10.53 -9.84 16.23
C ASP A 104 -10.96 -11.30 16.19
N ALA A 105 -11.86 -11.71 15.29
CA ALA A 105 -12.32 -13.10 15.23
C ALA A 105 -11.17 -14.04 14.84
N ILE A 106 -10.32 -13.58 13.91
CA ILE A 106 -9.10 -14.31 13.53
C ILE A 106 -8.06 -14.29 14.64
N TRP A 107 -7.83 -13.15 15.29
CA TRP A 107 -6.91 -13.08 16.42
C TRP A 107 -7.37 -13.91 17.62
N ALA A 108 -8.66 -14.00 17.89
CA ALA A 108 -9.20 -14.84 18.96
C ALA A 108 -8.93 -16.32 18.71
N LYS A 109 -9.03 -16.75 17.45
CA LYS A 109 -8.85 -18.16 17.06
C LYS A 109 -7.39 -18.56 16.85
N TYR A 110 -6.57 -17.67 16.28
CA TYR A 110 -5.22 -17.96 15.82
C TYR A 110 -4.13 -17.04 16.40
N GLY A 111 -4.46 -16.26 17.43
CA GLY A 111 -3.58 -15.26 18.03
C GLY A 111 -2.20 -15.79 18.43
N ALA A 112 -2.11 -17.02 18.96
CA ALA A 112 -0.84 -17.65 19.26
C ALA A 112 0.05 -17.84 18.02
N ALA A 113 -0.50 -18.39 16.93
CA ALA A 113 0.24 -18.61 15.69
C ALA A 113 0.60 -17.29 14.98
N LEU A 114 -0.31 -16.31 15.02
CA LEU A 114 -0.08 -14.97 14.47
C LEU A 114 1.01 -14.22 15.25
N SER A 115 0.94 -14.24 16.58
CA SER A 115 1.90 -13.65 17.51
C SER A 115 3.30 -14.20 17.30
N GLU A 116 3.45 -15.52 17.28
CA GLU A 116 4.74 -16.18 17.07
C GLU A 116 5.33 -15.85 15.70
N ASN A 117 4.54 -15.96 14.63
CA ASN A 117 5.00 -15.64 13.28
C ASN A 117 5.42 -14.17 13.15
N ALA A 118 4.61 -13.27 13.71
CA ALA A 118 4.88 -11.85 13.68
C ALA A 118 6.02 -11.45 14.64
N LYS A 119 6.45 -12.32 15.56
CA LYS A 119 7.33 -11.96 16.69
C LYS A 119 6.77 -10.76 17.46
N PHE A 120 5.48 -10.81 17.75
CA PHE A 120 4.72 -9.72 18.35
C PHE A 120 3.89 -10.21 19.53
N VAL A 121 3.98 -9.54 20.66
CA VAL A 121 3.15 -9.76 21.86
C VAL A 121 2.42 -8.47 22.24
N ASP A 122 1.33 -8.56 23.00
CA ASP A 122 0.72 -7.36 23.60
C ASP A 122 1.75 -6.70 24.52
N PRO A 123 2.15 -5.44 24.29
CA PRO A 123 3.17 -4.77 25.11
C PRO A 123 2.73 -4.57 26.57
N ARG A 124 1.44 -4.67 26.88
CA ARG A 124 0.89 -4.52 28.24
C ARG A 124 0.94 -5.82 29.03
N THR A 125 0.73 -6.96 28.37
CA THR A 125 0.63 -8.27 29.04
C THR A 125 1.81 -9.18 28.76
N LEU A 126 2.61 -8.88 27.73
CA LEU A 126 3.70 -9.70 27.20
C LEU A 126 3.26 -11.08 26.73
N GLN A 127 1.97 -11.23 26.39
CA GLN A 127 1.38 -12.47 25.89
C GLN A 127 0.92 -12.33 24.43
N ALA A 128 0.69 -13.46 23.77
CA ALA A 128 0.03 -13.47 22.47
C ALA A 128 -1.36 -12.83 22.59
N PRO A 129 -1.67 -11.77 21.83
CA PRO A 129 -2.97 -11.14 21.92
C PRO A 129 -4.05 -12.01 21.29
N THR A 130 -5.27 -11.88 21.81
CA THR A 130 -6.48 -12.55 21.30
C THR A 130 -7.38 -11.61 20.50
N ALA A 131 -6.92 -10.38 20.24
CA ALA A 131 -7.60 -9.38 19.45
C ALA A 131 -6.58 -8.61 18.60
N ASN A 132 -7.01 -7.99 17.51
CA ASN A 132 -6.13 -7.14 16.73
C ASN A 132 -5.99 -5.79 17.45
N LEU A 133 -4.86 -5.59 18.14
CA LEU A 133 -4.56 -4.36 18.89
C LEU A 133 -4.49 -3.09 18.03
N ARG A 134 -4.60 -3.21 16.70
CA ARG A 134 -4.60 -2.08 15.74
C ARG A 134 -5.92 -1.86 15.04
N ARG A 135 -6.93 -2.72 15.28
CA ARG A 135 -8.24 -2.68 14.63
C ARG A 135 -8.87 -1.29 14.70
N GLU A 136 -8.95 -0.73 15.90
CA GLU A 136 -9.61 0.56 16.13
C GLU A 136 -8.97 1.70 15.33
N ALA A 137 -7.63 1.71 15.23
CA ALA A 137 -6.90 2.70 14.43
C ALA A 137 -7.20 2.53 12.93
N TYR A 138 -7.27 1.30 12.44
CA TYR A 138 -7.62 1.02 11.04
C TYR A 138 -9.08 1.35 10.73
N GLU A 139 -10.02 1.03 11.63
CA GLU A 139 -11.44 1.41 11.47
C GLU A 139 -11.63 2.93 11.47
N ALA A 140 -10.90 3.65 12.33
CA ALA A 140 -10.91 5.11 12.32
C ALA A 140 -10.38 5.66 10.99
N LEU A 141 -9.32 5.07 10.43
CA LEU A 141 -8.79 5.45 9.12
C LEU A 141 -9.74 5.09 7.97
N ALA A 142 -10.41 3.93 8.03
CA ALA A 142 -11.41 3.52 7.05
C ALA A 142 -12.55 4.54 6.95
N LYS A 143 -13.03 5.05 8.10
CA LYS A 143 -14.07 6.11 8.17
C LYS A 143 -13.62 7.43 7.53
N ARG A 144 -12.31 7.63 7.35
CA ARG A 144 -11.71 8.79 6.69
C ARG A 144 -11.43 8.56 5.20
N GLY A 145 -11.79 7.39 4.67
CA GLY A 145 -11.60 7.03 3.26
C GLY A 145 -10.29 6.29 2.96
N VAL A 146 -9.56 5.80 3.96
CA VAL A 146 -8.41 4.92 3.72
C VAL A 146 -8.87 3.55 3.26
N HIS A 147 -8.26 3.04 2.20
CA HIS A 147 -8.43 1.65 1.75
C HIS A 147 -7.22 0.80 2.15
N PHE A 148 -7.42 -0.52 2.24
CA PHE A 148 -6.38 -1.47 2.63
C PHE A 148 -6.09 -2.44 1.49
N ALA A 149 -4.81 -2.60 1.12
CA ALA A 149 -4.36 -3.63 0.18
C ALA A 149 -3.80 -4.82 0.98
N VAL A 150 -4.47 -5.97 0.91
CA VAL A 150 -4.12 -7.18 1.66
C VAL A 150 -3.41 -8.16 0.72
N CYS A 151 -2.15 -8.50 1.02
CA CYS A 151 -1.34 -9.35 0.16
C CYS A 151 -1.83 -10.82 0.21
N ASP A 152 -2.43 -11.29 -0.88
CA ASP A 152 -2.99 -12.64 -0.96
C ASP A 152 -1.93 -13.74 -0.83
N MET A 153 -0.75 -13.57 -1.45
CA MET A 153 0.39 -14.47 -1.23
C MET A 153 0.81 -14.55 0.25
N SER A 154 0.73 -13.43 1.00
CA SER A 154 1.04 -13.44 2.43
C SER A 154 -0.08 -14.10 3.25
N ALA A 155 -1.35 -13.96 2.82
CA ALA A 155 -2.50 -14.64 3.40
C ALA A 155 -2.40 -16.16 3.24
N HIS A 156 -2.05 -16.66 2.05
CA HIS A 156 -1.76 -18.08 1.83
C HIS A 156 -0.58 -18.57 2.68
N ARG A 157 0.50 -17.81 2.75
CA ARG A 157 1.68 -18.16 3.56
C ARG A 157 1.31 -18.30 5.04
N ILE A 158 0.60 -17.33 5.62
CA ILE A 158 0.21 -17.39 7.04
C ILE A 158 -0.84 -18.47 7.28
N ALA A 159 -1.76 -18.71 6.33
CA ALA A 159 -2.69 -19.85 6.41
C ALA A 159 -1.93 -21.17 6.56
N GLY A 160 -0.86 -21.38 5.78
CA GLY A 160 -0.01 -22.58 5.91
C GLY A 160 0.71 -22.69 7.27
N VAL A 161 1.12 -21.56 7.86
CA VAL A 161 1.73 -21.54 9.20
C VAL A 161 0.70 -21.94 10.27
N ILE A 162 -0.49 -21.35 10.22
CA ILE A 162 -1.59 -21.61 11.14
C ILE A 162 -2.05 -23.07 11.01
N ALA A 163 -2.26 -23.55 9.77
CA ALA A 163 -2.71 -24.90 9.46
C ALA A 163 -1.85 -25.98 10.14
N ARG A 164 -0.51 -25.84 10.09
CA ARG A 164 0.43 -26.76 10.75
C ARG A 164 0.30 -26.80 12.27
N LYS A 165 -0.11 -25.69 12.89
CA LYS A 165 -0.27 -25.59 14.36
C LYS A 165 -1.67 -25.98 14.83
N ALA A 166 -2.67 -25.83 13.98
CA ALA A 166 -4.07 -26.06 14.29
C ALA A 166 -4.61 -27.42 13.79
N ASP A 167 -3.74 -28.28 13.25
CA ASP A 167 -4.11 -29.56 12.61
C ASP A 167 -5.23 -29.41 11.57
N LYS A 168 -5.07 -28.41 10.69
CA LYS A 168 -6.01 -28.06 9.61
C LYS A 168 -5.32 -28.07 8.26
N THR A 169 -6.11 -28.03 7.19
CA THR A 169 -5.57 -27.75 5.85
C THR A 169 -5.31 -26.25 5.66
N MET A 170 -4.36 -25.91 4.79
CA MET A 170 -4.11 -24.51 4.41
C MET A 170 -5.37 -23.87 3.80
N GLU A 171 -6.10 -24.61 2.97
CA GLU A 171 -7.30 -24.08 2.31
C GLU A 171 -8.40 -23.73 3.31
N ASP A 172 -8.65 -24.57 4.31
CA ASP A 172 -9.68 -24.31 5.32
C ASP A 172 -9.33 -23.08 6.14
N VAL A 173 -8.06 -22.94 6.53
CA VAL A 173 -7.61 -21.73 7.24
C VAL A 173 -7.71 -20.50 6.33
N TYR A 174 -7.28 -20.58 5.08
CA TYR A 174 -7.33 -19.45 4.14
C TYR A 174 -8.78 -18.97 3.93
N LYS A 175 -9.74 -19.89 3.75
CA LYS A 175 -11.18 -19.57 3.67
C LYS A 175 -11.68 -18.83 4.90
N GLU A 176 -11.13 -19.12 6.09
CA GLU A 176 -11.45 -18.37 7.30
C GLU A 176 -10.79 -16.98 7.33
N LEU A 177 -9.59 -16.80 6.78
CA LEU A 177 -8.83 -15.54 6.81
C LEU A 177 -9.37 -14.45 5.87
N VAL A 178 -9.94 -14.82 4.72
CA VAL A 178 -10.32 -13.85 3.66
C VAL A 178 -11.53 -12.98 4.03
N PRO A 179 -12.66 -13.52 4.54
CA PRO A 179 -13.81 -12.69 4.89
C PRO A 179 -13.55 -11.63 5.99
N PRO A 180 -12.80 -11.93 7.07
CA PRO A 180 -12.63 -11.02 8.22
C PRO A 180 -11.40 -10.08 8.13
N ALA A 181 -11.35 -9.22 7.12
CA ALA A 181 -10.28 -8.22 6.99
C ALA A 181 -10.64 -6.88 7.67
N VAL A 182 -9.63 -6.21 8.24
CA VAL A 182 -9.77 -4.86 8.81
C VAL A 182 -10.25 -3.88 7.76
N GLY A 183 -11.23 -3.04 8.12
CA GLY A 183 -11.86 -2.11 7.18
C GLY A 183 -13.00 -2.73 6.34
N GLY A 184 -13.28 -4.03 6.46
CA GLY A 184 -14.43 -4.67 5.82
C GLY A 184 -14.45 -4.42 4.30
N SER A 185 -15.46 -3.70 3.79
CA SER A 185 -15.64 -3.44 2.36
C SER A 185 -14.54 -2.59 1.70
N VAL A 186 -13.67 -1.93 2.48
CA VAL A 186 -12.52 -1.19 1.94
C VAL A 186 -11.20 -1.98 2.02
N ALA A 187 -11.25 -3.26 2.40
CA ALA A 187 -10.14 -4.19 2.29
C ALA A 187 -10.15 -4.89 0.92
N HIS A 188 -9.04 -4.81 0.21
CA HIS A 188 -8.85 -5.36 -1.13
C HIS A 188 -7.78 -6.44 -1.07
N PHE A 189 -8.17 -7.70 -1.20
CA PHE A 189 -7.19 -8.77 -1.41
C PHE A 189 -6.60 -8.61 -2.81
N VAL A 190 -5.32 -8.24 -2.85
CA VAL A 190 -4.55 -8.05 -4.08
C VAL A 190 -3.67 -9.29 -4.31
N PRO A 191 -3.35 -9.65 -5.56
CA PRO A 191 -2.57 -10.85 -5.86
C PRO A 191 -1.25 -10.91 -5.05
N ALA A 192 -0.57 -9.77 -4.91
CA ALA A 192 0.54 -9.60 -3.99
C ALA A 192 0.69 -8.14 -3.57
N GLY A 193 1.16 -7.90 -2.35
CA GLY A 193 1.41 -6.53 -1.87
C GLY A 193 2.48 -5.79 -2.68
N ILE A 194 3.49 -6.51 -3.19
CA ILE A 194 4.49 -5.89 -4.08
C ILE A 194 3.88 -5.50 -5.44
N VAL A 195 2.87 -6.24 -5.91
CA VAL A 195 2.09 -5.85 -7.08
C VAL A 195 1.28 -4.60 -6.76
N ALA A 196 0.63 -4.52 -5.59
CA ALA A 196 -0.06 -3.29 -5.19
C ALA A 196 0.87 -2.07 -5.11
N VAL A 197 2.09 -2.21 -4.58
CA VAL A 197 3.10 -1.13 -4.62
C VAL A 197 3.33 -0.64 -6.05
N ASN A 198 3.59 -1.57 -6.97
CA ASN A 198 3.82 -1.26 -8.38
C ASN A 198 2.58 -0.61 -9.03
N ARG A 199 1.39 -1.20 -8.85
CA ARG A 199 0.13 -0.71 -9.44
C ARG A 199 -0.30 0.64 -8.89
N CYS A 200 0.03 0.94 -7.64
CA CYS A 200 -0.11 2.27 -7.04
C CYS A 200 0.81 3.29 -7.72
N GLN A 201 2.10 2.98 -7.91
CA GLN A 201 3.03 3.89 -8.61
C GLN A 201 2.58 4.17 -10.05
N GLU A 202 2.14 3.14 -10.76
CA GLU A 202 1.57 3.24 -12.12
C GLU A 202 0.27 4.07 -12.17
N ARG A 203 -0.36 4.29 -11.01
CA ARG A 203 -1.55 5.13 -10.80
C ARG A 203 -1.22 6.48 -10.15
N GLY A 204 0.05 6.83 -10.03
CA GLY A 204 0.47 8.13 -9.51
C GLY A 204 0.39 8.26 -7.98
N TYR A 205 0.36 7.15 -7.25
CA TYR A 205 0.59 7.16 -5.82
C TYR A 205 2.07 7.34 -5.53
N SER A 206 2.37 8.26 -4.62
CA SER A 206 3.65 8.25 -3.91
C SER A 206 3.69 7.07 -2.95
N ILE A 207 4.87 6.48 -2.76
CA ILE A 207 5.06 5.34 -1.87
C ILE A 207 5.92 5.74 -0.67
N ALA A 208 5.46 5.36 0.52
CA ALA A 208 6.27 5.30 1.72
C ALA A 208 6.48 3.83 2.10
N TYR A 209 7.72 3.37 2.12
CA TYR A 209 8.06 2.07 2.72
C TYR A 209 7.99 2.20 4.24
N VAL A 210 7.21 1.34 4.88
CA VAL A 210 6.97 1.38 6.32
C VAL A 210 7.25 0.00 6.92
N GLY A 211 8.53 -0.39 6.88
CA GLY A 211 9.10 -1.47 7.69
C GLY A 211 8.83 -2.86 7.19
#